data_AF-A0A380FCJ3-F1
#
_entry.id   AF-A0A380FCJ3-F1
#
_cell.length_a   1.000
_cell.length_b   1.000
_cell.length_c   1.000
_cell.angle_alpha   90.00
_cell.angle_beta   90.00
_cell.angle_gamma   90.00
#
_symmetry.space_group_name_H-M   'P 1'
#
loop_
_entity.id
_entity.type
_entity.pdbx_description
1 polymer ?
#
loop_
_entity_poly.entity_id
_entity_poly.type
_entity_poly.pdbx_seq_one_letter_code
_entity_poly.pdbx_strand_id
1 'polypeptide(L)' 'MHNGDGNRTEPVMEEMLLYLLKQANKAELKGIPQHKIWIDPGIGFAKTRIEEREVMSRLDELVATDYPVLLATSRKKVY' A
#
# COMPACT_ATOMS: atom_id res chain seq x y z
N MET A 1 -0.73 5.14 4.13
CA MET A 1 0.59 4.71 3.63
C MET A 1 1.03 3.45 4.34
N HIS A 2 1.47 2.45 3.58
CA HIS A 2 2.04 1.22 4.13
C HIS A 2 3.47 1.44 4.61
N ASN A 3 3.79 0.96 5.80
CA ASN A 3 5.12 1.00 6.39
C ASN A 3 5.25 -0.13 7.44
N GLY A 4 6.45 -0.42 7.91
CA GLY A 4 6.70 -1.48 8.88
C GLY A 4 8.18 -1.64 9.21
N ASP A 5 8.56 -2.78 9.79
CA ASP A 5 9.94 -3.14 10.09
C ASP A 5 10.63 -3.92 8.95
N GLY A 6 9.86 -4.31 7.92
CA GLY A 6 10.35 -5.06 6.76
C GLY A 6 10.37 -6.57 6.93
N ASN A 7 9.95 -7.07 8.10
CA ASN A 7 9.81 -8.51 8.34
C ASN A 7 8.40 -8.95 7.93
N ARG A 8 8.30 -9.95 7.06
CA ARG A 8 7.01 -10.52 6.65
C ARG A 8 7.09 -12.02 6.48
N THR A 9 6.01 -12.71 6.85
CA THR A 9 5.83 -14.16 6.66
C THR A 9 4.94 -14.46 5.45
N GLU A 10 4.14 -13.48 5.03
CA GLU A 10 3.28 -13.53 3.85
C GLU A 10 3.91 -12.73 2.69
N PRO A 11 3.51 -12.97 1.44
CA PRO A 11 3.99 -12.16 0.33
C PRO A 11 3.55 -10.69 0.47
N VAL A 12 4.38 -9.78 -0.08
CA VAL A 12 4.30 -8.35 0.23
C VAL A 12 2.97 -7.72 -0.18
N MET A 13 2.37 -8.19 -1.28
CA MET A 13 1.14 -7.59 -1.81
C MET A 13 -0.06 -7.87 -0.90
N GLU A 14 -0.22 -9.13 -0.49
CA GLU A 14 -1.31 -9.62 0.33
C GLU A 14 -1.24 -9.01 1.74
N GLU A 15 -0.04 -8.98 2.33
CA GLU A 15 0.22 -8.33 3.61
C GLU A 15 -0.13 -6.84 3.55
N MET A 16 0.37 -6.16 2.52
CA MET A 16 0.15 -4.72 2.34
C MET A 16 -1.32 -4.37 2.12
N LEU A 17 -2.04 -5.10 1.26
CA LEU A 17 -3.46 -4.88 1.01
C LEU A 17 -4.27 -5.09 2.28
N LEU A 18 -4.03 -6.21 2.98
CA LEU A 18 -4.70 -6.50 4.24
C LEU A 18 -4.46 -5.40 5.27
N TYR A 19 -3.23 -4.92 5.38
CA TYR A 19 -2.88 -3.81 6.27
C TYR A 19 -3.63 -2.54 5.88
N LEU A 20 -3.53 -2.11 4.62
CA LEU A 20 -4.12 -0.86 4.13
C LEU A 20 -5.64 -0.85 4.29
N LEU A 21 -6.31 -1.93 3.90
CA LEU A 21 -7.77 -2.07 4.02
C LEU A 21 -8.22 -2.08 5.50
N LYS A 22 -7.45 -2.70 6.39
CA LYS A 22 -7.71 -2.60 7.85
C LYS A 22 -7.62 -1.17 8.36
N GLN A 23 -6.65 -0.38 7.88
CA GLN A 23 -6.54 1.03 8.28
C GLN A 23 -7.66 1.89 7.67
N ALA A 24 -8.01 1.65 6.40
CA ALA A 24 -9.11 2.33 5.74
C ALA A 24 -10.44 2.08 6.46
N ASN A 25 -10.75 0.82 6.76
CA ASN A 25 -11.95 0.46 7.52
C ASN A 25 -11.99 1.13 8.91
N LYS A 26 -10.85 1.23 9.62
CA LYS A 26 -10.78 1.97 10.89
C LYS A 26 -11.09 3.46 10.73
N ALA A 27 -10.71 4.07 9.62
CA ALA A 27 -11.02 5.47 9.32
C ALA A 27 -12.51 5.64 8.98
N GLU A 28 -13.10 4.73 8.20
CA GLU A 28 -14.53 4.72 7.90
C GLU A 28 -15.40 4.55 9.15
N LEU A 29 -15.01 3.63 10.05
CA LEU A 29 -15.69 3.44 11.35
C LEU A 29 -15.64 4.69 12.25
N LYS A 30 -14.72 5.63 11.99
CA LYS A 30 -14.65 6.94 12.65
C LYS A 30 -15.42 8.03 11.91
N GLY A 31 -16.17 7.69 10.86
CA GLY A 31 -17.00 8.60 10.09
C GLY A 31 -16.27 9.34 8.96
N ILE A 32 -15.04 8.94 8.60
CA ILE A 32 -14.35 9.52 7.45
C ILE A 32 -14.93 8.91 6.17
N PRO A 33 -15.45 9.71 5.22
CA PRO A 33 -15.97 9.18 3.97
C PRO A 33 -14.89 8.48 3.14
N GLN A 34 -15.22 7.35 2.51
CA GLN A 34 -14.30 6.54 1.68
C GLN A 34 -13.49 7.37 0.68
N HIS A 35 -14.12 8.29 -0.05
CA HIS A 35 -13.46 9.15 -1.04
C HIS A 35 -12.41 10.13 -0.45
N LYS A 36 -12.37 10.30 0.88
CA LYS A 36 -11.33 11.08 1.58
C LYS A 36 -10.20 10.21 2.13
N ILE A 37 -10.29 8.89 2.02
CA ILE A 37 -9.28 7.95 2.49
C ILE A 37 -8.42 7.53 1.32
N TRP A 38 -7.15 7.91 1.36
CA TRP A 38 -6.19 7.57 0.31
C TRP A 38 -5.26 6.48 0.80
N ILE A 39 -5.05 5.47 -0.04
CA ILE A 39 -4.09 4.41 0.23
C ILE A 39 -2.80 4.67 -0.55
N ASP A 40 -1.68 4.32 0.05
CA ASP A 40 -0.35 4.54 -0.53
C ASP A 40 0.49 3.28 -0.25
N PRO A 41 1.02 2.62 -1.28
CA PRO A 41 1.81 1.39 -1.13
C PRO A 41 3.15 1.62 -0.42
N GLY A 42 3.59 2.86 -0.21
CA GLY A 42 4.80 3.17 0.52
C GLY A 42 6.06 2.60 -0.13
N ILE A 43 6.21 2.76 -1.45
CA ILE A 43 7.43 2.36 -2.17
C ILE A 43 8.64 3.05 -1.52
N GLY A 44 9.74 2.32 -1.29
CA GLY A 44 10.90 2.80 -0.55
C GLY A 44 10.76 2.79 0.97
N PHE A 45 9.76 2.09 1.52
CA PHE A 45 9.62 1.87 2.96
C PHE A 45 9.37 0.39 3.24
N ALA A 46 10.12 -0.18 4.18
CA ALA A 46 9.94 -1.53 4.71
C ALA A 46 9.80 -2.63 3.64
N LYS A 47 10.39 -2.45 2.45
CA LYS A 47 10.34 -3.38 1.32
C LYS A 47 11.75 -3.51 0.74
N THR A 48 12.11 -4.73 0.35
CA THR A 48 13.28 -5.02 -0.47
C THR A 48 13.04 -4.57 -1.91
N ARG A 49 14.10 -4.52 -2.72
CA ARG A 49 13.99 -4.18 -4.16
C ARG A 49 13.08 -5.12 -4.94
N ILE A 50 13.08 -6.41 -4.58
CA ILE A 50 12.25 -7.42 -5.24
C ILE A 50 10.78 -7.14 -4.94
N GLU A 51 10.47 -6.86 -3.67
CA GLU A 51 9.11 -6.57 -3.22
C GLU A 51 8.60 -5.23 -3.76
N GLU A 52 9.46 -4.21 -3.88
CA GLU A 52 9.09 -2.97 -4.56
C GLU A 52 8.69 -3.23 -6.02
N ARG A 53 9.44 -4.07 -6.74
CA ARG A 53 9.11 -4.44 -8.12
C ARG A 53 7.83 -5.26 -8.20
N GLU A 54 7.63 -6.19 -7.27
CA GLU A 54 6.40 -6.97 -7.17
C GLU A 54 5.19 -6.05 -7.01
N VAL A 55 5.22 -5.15 -6.02
CA VAL A 55 4.14 -4.18 -5.78
C VAL A 55 3.91 -3.30 -7.01
N MET A 56 4.96 -2.83 -7.67
CA MET A 56 4.83 -2.01 -8.88
C MET A 56 4.22 -2.77 -10.05
N SER A 57 4.46 -4.09 -10.15
CA SER A 57 3.86 -4.95 -11.18
C SER A 57 2.41 -5.30 -10.92
N ARG A 58 1.94 -5.17 -9.67
CA ARG A 58 0.59 -5.51 -9.19
C ARG A 58 -0.19 -4.28 -8.71
N LEU A 59 0.13 -3.09 -9.23
CA LEU A 59 -0.51 -1.83 -8.83
C LEU A 59 -2.03 -1.80 -9.14
N ASP A 60 -2.46 -2.56 -10.13
CA ASP A 60 -3.87 -2.75 -10.50
C ASP A 60 -4.71 -3.32 -9.35
N GLU A 61 -4.15 -4.22 -8.54
CA GLU A 61 -4.83 -4.76 -7.35
C GLU A 61 -5.09 -3.68 -6.29
N LEU A 62 -4.23 -2.67 -6.15
CA LEU A 62 -4.50 -1.50 -5.28
C LEU A 62 -5.62 -0.63 -5.83
N VAL A 63 -5.64 -0.41 -7.15
CA VAL A 63 -6.68 0.38 -7.81
C VAL A 63 -8.04 -0.31 -7.73
N ALA A 64 -8.07 -1.64 -7.75
CA ALA A 64 -9.29 -2.44 -7.62
C ALA A 64 -9.97 -2.37 -6.24
N THR A 65 -9.39 -1.67 -5.26
CA THR A 65 -9.96 -1.54 -3.90
C THR A 65 -11.01 -0.44 -3.74
N ASP A 66 -11.33 0.31 -4.80
CA ASP A 66 -12.22 1.48 -4.80
C ASP A 66 -11.77 2.65 -3.90
N TYR A 67 -10.56 2.60 -3.33
CA TYR A 67 -9.93 3.73 -2.66
C TYR A 67 -9.06 4.53 -3.63
N PRO A 68 -9.03 5.86 -3.54
CA PRO A 68 -8.01 6.67 -4.20
C PRO A 68 -6.59 6.18 -3.83
N VAL A 69 -5.76 5.93 -4.85
CA VAL A 69 -4.38 5.47 -4.68
C VAL A 69 -3.41 6.62 -4.92
N LEU A 70 -2.52 6.88 -3.97
CA LEU A 70 -1.37 7.76 -4.12
C LEU A 70 -0.12 6.93 -4.43
N LEU A 71 0.65 7.33 -5.44
CA LEU A 71 1.94 6.71 -5.75
C LEU A 71 3.05 7.77 -5.76
N ALA A 72 4.00 7.66 -4.82
CA ALA A 72 5.12 8.60 -4.69
C ALA A 72 6.48 7.91 -4.87
N THR A 73 6.93 7.77 -6.12
CA THR A 73 8.18 7.08 -6.50
C THR A 73 9.29 8.01 -7.00
N SER A 74 9.05 9.32 -7.08
CA SER A 74 10.01 10.28 -7.63
C SER A 74 11.38 10.18 -6.96
N ARG A 75 12.44 10.04 -7.78
CA ARG A 75 13.86 9.87 -7.39
C ARG A 75 14.18 8.63 -6.54
N LYS A 76 13.21 7.74 -6.29
CA LYS A 76 13.49 6.44 -5.68
C LYS A 76 14.01 5.49 -6.75
N LYS A 77 15.09 4.78 -6.42
CA LYS A 77 15.51 3.64 -7.24
C LYS A 77 14.43 2.57 -7.06
N VAL A 78 13.81 2.13 -8.13
CA VAL A 78 12.85 1.00 -8.13
C VAL A 78 13.40 -0.13 -9.04
N TYR A 79 14.45 0.20 -9.80
CA TYR A 79 15.16 -0.67 -10.71
C TYR A 79 16.67 -0.61 -10.46
#